data_AF-A0A816DSH2-F1
#
_entry.id   AF-A0A816DSH2-F1
#
_cell.length_a   1.000
_cell.length_b   1.000
_cell.length_c   1.000
_cell.angle_alpha   90.00
_cell.angle_beta   90.00
_cell.angle_gamma   90.00
#
_symmetry.space_group_name_H-M   'P 1'
#
loop_
_entity.id
_entity.type
_entity.pdbx_description
1 polymer ?
#
loop_
_entity_poly.entity_id
_entity_poly.type
_entity_poly.pdbx_seq_one_letter_code
_entity_poly.pdbx_strand_id
1 'polypeptide(L)'
;QLELKPNELGEFGKLLAEWQSNQLNTKTFVKQTARLYGESRRNLLDGLHDFLPINEQTWFLDYLNNLKSTPSSLFSSTESLQDVQTL
;
A
#
# COMPACT_ATOMS: atom_id res chain seq x y z
N GLN A 1 -9.69 -14.82 -6.88
CA GLN A 1 -8.36 -14.83 -7.50
C GLN A 1 -7.50 -13.79 -6.78
N LEU A 2 -6.35 -14.21 -6.26
CA LEU A 2 -5.37 -13.40 -5.50
C LEU A 2 -4.42 -12.68 -6.47
N GLU A 3 -4.94 -12.12 -7.55
CA GLU A 3 -4.14 -11.51 -8.61
C GLU A 3 -4.44 -10.02 -8.74
N LEU A 4 -3.42 -9.24 -9.06
CA LEU A 4 -3.55 -7.83 -9.41
C LEU A 4 -4.11 -7.72 -10.81
N LYS A 5 -5.09 -6.84 -11.01
CA LYS A 5 -5.58 -6.50 -12.34
C LYS A 5 -4.45 -5.77 -13.11
N PRO A 6 -4.46 -5.79 -14.45
CA PRO A 6 -3.43 -5.11 -15.25
C PRO A 6 -3.20 -3.64 -14.87
N ASN A 7 -4.27 -2.91 -14.54
CA ASN A 7 -4.17 -1.52 -14.09
C ASN A 7 -3.50 -1.40 -12.71
N GLU A 8 -3.75 -2.33 -11.80
CA GLU A 8 -3.13 -2.35 -10.47
C GLU A 8 -1.66 -2.76 -10.56
N LEU A 9 -1.31 -3.66 -11.49
CA LEU A 9 0.08 -4.01 -11.77
C LEU A 9 0.86 -2.81 -12.32
N GLY A 10 0.25 -2.00 -13.19
CA GLY A 10 0.81 -0.76 -13.69
C GLY A 10 1.07 0.27 -12.58
N GLU A 11 0.08 0.48 -11.70
CA GLU A 11 0.21 1.38 -10.54
C GLU A 11 1.29 0.89 -9.57
N PHE A 12 1.34 -0.42 -9.28
CA PHE A 12 2.40 -1.00 -8.46
C PHE A 12 3.78 -0.78 -9.08
N GLY A 13 3.93 -1.00 -10.38
CA GLY A 13 5.18 -0.78 -11.11
C GLY A 13 5.65 0.68 -11.03
N LYS A 14 4.71 1.64 -11.09
CA LYS A 14 5.01 3.06 -10.90
C LYS A 14 5.51 3.36 -9.48
N LEU A 15 4.80 2.88 -8.45
CA LEU A 15 5.20 3.04 -7.06
C LEU A 15 6.59 2.46 -6.79
N LEU A 16 6.87 1.30 -7.38
CA LEU A 16 8.17 0.64 -7.27
C LEU A 16 9.29 1.48 -7.91
N ALA A 17 9.05 2.02 -9.11
CA ALA A 17 10.01 2.86 -9.81
C ALA A 17 10.31 4.16 -9.05
N GLU A 18 9.29 4.80 -8.46
CA GLU A 18 9.44 6.02 -7.65
C GLU A 18 10.21 5.74 -6.35
N TRP A 19 9.98 4.60 -5.71
CA TRP A 19 10.73 4.16 -4.53
C TRP A 19 12.19 3.86 -4.86
N GLN A 20 12.46 3.12 -5.95
CA GLN A 20 13.83 2.84 -6.40
C GLN A 20 14.59 4.10 -6.82
N SER A 21 13.88 5.13 -7.31
CA SER A 21 14.46 6.43 -7.68
C SER A 21 14.62 7.39 -6.50
N ASN A 22 14.35 6.95 -5.26
CA ASN A 22 14.35 7.76 -4.04
C ASN A 22 13.36 8.94 -4.04
N GLN A 23 12.37 8.94 -4.95
CA GLN A 23 11.29 9.94 -4.97
C GLN A 23 10.19 9.62 -3.95
N LEU A 24 10.06 8.34 -3.60
CA LEU A 24 9.10 7.84 -2.64
C LEU A 24 9.84 7.20 -1.46
N ASN A 25 9.53 7.62 -0.23
CA ASN A 25 10.09 6.95 0.94
C ASN A 25 9.42 5.59 1.18
N THR A 26 10.13 4.69 1.86
CA THR A 26 9.70 3.31 2.12
C THR A 26 8.33 3.21 2.78
N LYS A 27 8.04 4.07 3.76
CA LYS A 27 6.75 4.05 4.49
C LYS A 27 5.58 4.44 3.59
N THR A 28 5.77 5.45 2.74
CA THR A 28 4.77 5.89 1.77
C THR A 28 4.56 4.83 0.71
N PHE A 29 5.63 4.24 0.17
CA PHE A 29 5.57 3.12 -0.77
C PHE A 29 4.71 1.96 -0.22
N VAL A 30 5.00 1.52 1.00
CA VAL A 30 4.27 0.44 1.68
C VAL A 30 2.78 0.79 1.86
N LYS A 31 2.46 1.99 2.34
CA LYS A 31 1.07 2.40 2.58
C LYS A 31 0.26 2.48 1.28
N GLN A 32 0.85 3.03 0.22
CA GLN A 32 0.17 3.13 -1.07
C GLN A 32 -0.01 1.76 -1.71
N THR A 33 0.98 0.88 -1.60
CA THR A 33 0.89 -0.51 -2.05
C THR A 33 -0.19 -1.29 -1.28
N ALA A 34 -0.26 -1.10 0.04
CA ALA A 34 -1.33 -1.67 0.87
C ALA A 34 -2.72 -1.22 0.40
N ARG A 35 -2.90 0.08 0.15
CA ARG A 35 -4.16 0.63 -0.36
C ARG A 35 -4.52 0.06 -1.73
N LEU A 36 -3.55 -0.09 -2.63
CA LEU A 36 -3.72 -0.68 -3.96
C LEU A 36 -4.18 -2.15 -3.87
N TYR A 37 -3.59 -2.92 -2.97
CA TYR A 37 -3.97 -4.33 -2.77
C TYR A 37 -5.34 -4.45 -2.11
N GLY A 38 -5.69 -3.53 -1.23
CA GLY A 38 -6.91 -3.57 -0.45
C GLY A 38 -6.90 -4.70 0.59
N GLU A 39 -7.95 -4.76 1.41
CA GLU A 39 -8.05 -5.69 2.53
C GLU A 39 -7.94 -7.15 2.08
N SER A 40 -8.59 -7.50 0.97
CA SER A 40 -8.67 -8.87 0.46
C SER A 40 -7.33 -9.45 -0.01
N ARG A 41 -6.32 -8.62 -0.25
CA ARG A 41 -4.99 -9.04 -0.75
C ARG A 41 -3.84 -8.59 0.14
N ARG A 42 -4.11 -8.28 1.41
CA ARG A 42 -3.10 -7.86 2.40
C ARG A 42 -1.91 -8.82 2.51
N ASN A 43 -2.13 -10.12 2.27
CA ASN A 43 -1.09 -11.15 2.32
C ASN A 43 0.00 -10.96 1.25
N LEU A 44 -0.30 -10.23 0.16
CA LEU A 44 0.70 -9.88 -0.86
C LEU A 44 1.75 -8.90 -0.31
N LEU A 45 1.45 -8.19 0.78
CA LEU A 45 2.41 -7.30 1.42
C LEU A 45 3.51 -8.07 2.14
N ASP A 46 3.25 -9.28 2.68
CA ASP A 46 4.29 -10.08 3.35
C ASP A 46 5.51 -10.30 2.42
N GLY A 47 5.28 -10.42 1.11
CA GLY A 47 6.35 -10.56 0.11
C GLY A 47 7.22 -9.32 -0.10
N LEU A 48 6.84 -8.14 0.41
CA LEU A 48 7.66 -6.93 0.34
C LEU A 48 8.79 -6.92 1.38
N HIS A 49 8.64 -7.67 2.48
CA HIS A 49 9.54 -7.62 3.64
C HIS A 49 11.02 -7.76 3.27
N ASP A 50 11.35 -8.76 2.45
CA ASP A 50 12.74 -9.05 2.03
C ASP A 50 13.35 -7.98 1.12
N PHE A 51 12.54 -7.12 0.52
CA PHE A 51 13.00 -6.05 -0.36
C PHE A 51 13.18 -4.72 0.38
N LEU A 52 12.61 -4.56 1.57
CA LEU A 52 12.72 -3.33 2.34
C LEU A 52 14.08 -3.25 3.06
N PRO A 53 14.64 -2.04 3.20
CA PRO A 53 15.88 -1.84 3.91
C PRO A 53 15.70 -2.22 5.39
N ILE A 54 16.76 -2.79 5.99
CA ILE A 54 16.74 -3.43 7.32
C ILE A 54 16.20 -2.48 8.41
N ASN A 55 16.53 -1.18 8.32
CA ASN A 55 16.07 -0.15 9.27
C ASN A 55 14.55 0.08 9.26
N GLU A 56 13.85 -0.30 8.20
CA GLU A 56 12.40 -0.13 8.05
C GLU A 56 11.62 -1.43 8.30
N GLN A 57 12.29 -2.57 8.37
CA GLN A 57 11.65 -3.89 8.53
C GLN A 57 10.87 -4.00 9.86
N THR A 58 11.42 -3.51 10.97
CA THR A 58 10.73 -3.52 12.28
C THR A 58 9.43 -2.72 12.23
N TRP A 59 9.46 -1.53 11.63
CA TRP A 59 8.26 -0.70 11.43
C TRP A 59 7.26 -1.39 10.51
N PHE A 60 7.75 -2.04 9.45
CA PHE A 60 6.90 -2.74 8.50
C PHE A 60 6.16 -3.92 9.12
N LEU A 61 6.83 -4.72 9.96
CA LEU A 61 6.21 -5.82 10.69
C LEU A 61 5.13 -5.32 11.67
N ASP A 62 5.41 -4.22 12.38
CA ASP A 62 4.42 -3.57 13.25
C ASP A 62 3.21 -3.08 12.43
N TYR A 63 3.45 -2.46 11.28
CA TYR A 63 2.40 -2.03 10.36
C TYR A 63 1.55 -3.21 9.85
N LEU A 64 2.17 -4.34 9.46
CA LEU A 64 1.44 -5.55 9.06
C LEU A 64 0.61 -6.14 10.21
N ASN A 65 1.13 -6.16 11.42
CA ASN A 65 0.40 -6.64 12.60
C ASN A 65 -0.81 -5.75 12.92
N ASN A 66 -0.65 -4.43 12.81
CA ASN A 66 -1.75 -3.47 12.96
C ASN A 66 -2.83 -3.66 11.87
N LEU A 67 -2.42 -3.87 10.61
CA LEU A 67 -3.34 -4.20 9.51
C LEU A 67 -4.07 -5.53 9.70
N LYS A 68 -3.42 -6.51 10.33
CA LYS A 68 -4.04 -7.81 10.67
C LYS A 68 -5.07 -7.67 11.78
N SER A 69 -4.87 -6.72 12.70
CA SER A 69 -5.68 -6.52 13.91
C SER A 69 -6.86 -5.57 13.72
N THR A 70 -6.86 -4.73 12.68
CA THR A 70 -7.94 -3.77 12.42
C THR A 70 -8.89 -4.25 11.31
N PRO A 71 -10.19 -4.44 11.60
CA PRO A 71 -11.18 -4.75 10.57
C PRO A 71 -11.49 -3.50 9.73
N SER A 72 -11.27 -3.58 8.41
CA SER A 72 -11.86 -2.77 7.33
C SER A 72 -11.69 -1.24 7.28
N SER A 73 -11.32 -0.54 8.36
CA SER A 73 -11.27 0.94 8.36
C SER A 73 -10.08 1.54 7.59
N LEU A 74 -8.91 0.87 7.59
CA LEU A 74 -7.69 1.39 6.97
C LEU A 74 -7.69 1.38 5.43
N PHE A 75 -8.60 0.61 4.82
CA PHE A 75 -8.75 0.53 3.36
C PHE A 75 -9.97 1.33 2.86
N SER A 76 -10.79 1.85 3.77
CA SER A 76 -12.07 2.53 3.47
C SER A 76 -11.95 4.05 3.33
N SER A 77 -10.75 4.63 3.36
CA SER A 77 -10.56 6.05 3.03
C SER A 77 -10.65 6.26 1.52
N THR A 78 -11.82 5.99 0.93
CA THR A 78 -12.35 6.87 -0.09
C THR A 78 -12.77 8.15 0.65
N GLU A 79 -11.81 9.05 0.90
CA GLU A 79 -12.19 10.45 0.92
C GLU A 79 -12.86 10.72 -0.44
N SER A 80 -14.18 10.89 -0.41
CA SER A 80 -14.96 11.44 -1.51
C SER A 80 -14.39 12.81 -1.85
N LEU A 81 -13.39 12.86 -2.72
CA LEU A 81 -12.97 14.08 -3.41
C LEU A 81 -13.96 14.38 -4.55
N GLN A 82 -15.25 14.50 -4.23
CA GLN A 82 -16.29 15.04 -5.10
C GLN A 82 -17.35 15.74 -4.23
N ASP A 83 -16.97 16.85 -3.60
CA ASP A 83 -17.91 17.89 -3.20
C ASP A 83 -17.20 19.25 -3.19
N VAL A 84 -16.73 19.68 -4.37
CA VAL A 84 -16.39 21.08 -4.64
C VAL A 84 -17.02 21.49 -5.96
N GLN A 85 -18.33 21.28 -6.07
CA GLN A 85 -19.12 21.88 -7.13
C GLN A 85 -20.55 22.08 -6.64
N THR A 86 -20.78 23.17 -5.92
CA THR A 86 -22.07 23.85 -6.02
C THR A 86 -21.80 25.33 -6.25
N LEU A 87 -22.31 25.77 -7.40
CA LEU A 87 -22.39 27.13 -7.91
C LEU A 87 -23.04 28.10 -6.92
#